data_AF-A0A2P7RTT2-F1
#
_entry.id   AF-A0A2P7RTT2-F1
#
_cell.length_a   1.000
_cell.length_b   1.000
_cell.length_c   1.000
_cell.angle_alpha   90.00
_cell.angle_beta   90.00
_cell.angle_gamma   90.00
#
_symmetry.space_group_name_H-M   'P 1'
#
loop_
_entity.id
_entity.type
_entity.pdbx_description
1 polymer ?
#
loop_
_entity_poly.entity_id
_entity_poly.type
_entity_poly.pdbx_seq_one_letter_code
_entity_poly.pdbx_strand_id
1 'polypeptide(L)'
;MSDLWAQTVKEIRSILEESTDDPVSSSTAANAWDLVTQIRSDHMPPTEVGRGYRPTICMSWNEVSPKGFQIEVHEDKYEFYRFFEGRTEIAELHHRAGDDFPPETLEKLHIISMIV
;
A
#
# COMPACT_ATOMS: atom_id res chain seq x y z
N MET A 1 -3.47 -12.21 -20.28
CA MET A 1 -2.83 -11.82 -19.01
C MET A 1 -3.85 -10.96 -18.29
N SER A 2 -4.34 -11.40 -17.13
CA SER A 2 -5.19 -10.54 -16.30
C SER A 2 -4.40 -9.27 -15.98
N ASP A 3 -5.03 -8.10 -16.09
CA ASP A 3 -4.45 -6.85 -15.65
C ASP A 3 -4.30 -6.94 -14.11
N LEU A 4 -3.08 -7.23 -13.62
CA LEU A 4 -2.82 -7.44 -12.19
C LEU A 4 -3.20 -6.19 -11.37
N TRP A 5 -3.09 -5.00 -11.96
CA TRP A 5 -3.60 -3.76 -11.35
C TRP A 5 -5.13 -3.75 -11.25
N ALA A 6 -5.86 -4.34 -12.20
CA ALA A 6 -7.30 -4.50 -12.09
C ALA A 6 -7.68 -5.43 -10.92
N GLN A 7 -6.84 -6.43 -10.60
CA GLN A 7 -7.03 -7.27 -9.43
C GLN A 7 -6.80 -6.48 -8.13
N THR A 8 -5.70 -5.71 -8.02
CA THR A 8 -5.46 -4.79 -6.90
C THR A 8 -6.64 -3.85 -6.68
N VAL A 9 -7.15 -3.21 -7.73
CA VAL A 9 -8.32 -2.30 -7.65
C VAL A 9 -9.56 -3.04 -7.17
N LYS A 10 -9.78 -4.27 -7.63
CA LYS A 10 -10.93 -5.10 -7.23
C LYS A 10 -10.84 -5.46 -5.75
N GLU A 11 -9.67 -5.82 -5.24
CA GLU A 11 -9.47 -6.17 -3.83
C GLU A 11 -9.68 -4.97 -2.91
N ILE A 12 -9.14 -3.80 -3.26
CA ILE A 12 -9.41 -2.56 -2.52
C ILE A 12 -10.91 -2.30 -2.44
N ARG A 13 -11.64 -2.39 -3.56
CA ARG A 13 -13.10 -2.20 -3.56
C ARG A 13 -13.82 -3.22 -2.66
N SER A 14 -13.41 -4.49 -2.72
CA SER A 14 -13.98 -5.52 -1.86
C SER A 14 -13.84 -5.15 -0.39
N ILE A 15 -12.66 -4.71 0.05
CA ILE A 15 -12.40 -4.29 1.43
C ILE A 15 -13.28 -3.10 1.82
N LEU A 16 -13.47 -2.14 0.93
CA LEU A 16 -14.32 -0.96 1.18
C LEU A 16 -15.82 -1.28 1.24
N GLU A 17 -16.26 -2.35 0.58
CA GLU A 17 -17.65 -2.81 0.55
C GLU A 17 -17.98 -3.81 1.68
N GLU A 18 -16.97 -4.30 2.41
CA GLU A 18 -17.16 -5.21 3.54
C GLU A 18 -18.01 -4.57 4.64
N SER A 19 -19.11 -5.24 5.00
CA SER A 19 -19.92 -4.88 6.17
C SER A 19 -19.22 -5.37 7.45
N THR A 20 -18.53 -4.46 8.13
CA THR A 20 -17.83 -4.72 9.40
C THR A 20 -18.18 -3.69 10.46
N ASP A 21 -17.99 -4.04 11.74
CA ASP A 21 -18.23 -3.12 12.87
C ASP A 21 -17.27 -1.91 12.90
N ASP A 22 -16.14 -1.98 12.18
CA ASP A 22 -15.13 -0.92 12.11
C ASP A 22 -14.68 -0.66 10.67
N PRO A 23 -15.52 -0.04 9.82
CA PRO A 23 -15.28 0.11 8.39
C PRO A 23 -14.08 1.02 8.07
N VAL A 24 -13.43 0.76 6.94
CA VAL A 24 -12.37 1.63 6.41
C VAL A 24 -12.95 3.03 6.13
N SER A 25 -12.29 4.07 6.65
CA SER A 25 -12.75 5.45 6.48
C SER A 25 -12.62 5.91 5.02
N SER A 26 -13.43 6.91 4.63
CA SER A 26 -13.32 7.52 3.30
C SER A 26 -11.95 8.15 3.06
N SER A 27 -11.29 8.66 4.10
CA SER A 27 -9.94 9.22 4.03
C SER A 27 -8.89 8.15 3.74
N THR A 28 -8.95 7.00 4.43
CA THR A 28 -8.09 5.85 4.14
C THR A 28 -8.31 5.34 2.72
N ALA A 29 -9.57 5.26 2.28
CA ALA A 29 -9.91 4.87 0.91
C ALA A 29 -9.29 5.83 -0.13
N ALA A 30 -9.42 7.15 0.09
CA ALA A 30 -8.83 8.15 -0.78
C ALA A 30 -7.29 8.04 -0.84
N ASN A 31 -6.63 7.87 0.30
CA ASN A 31 -5.17 7.64 0.34
C ASN A 31 -4.76 6.36 -0.41
N ALA A 32 -5.56 5.30 -0.36
CA ALA A 32 -5.28 4.07 -1.09
C ALA A 32 -5.35 4.29 -2.61
N TRP A 33 -6.33 5.06 -3.08
CA TRP A 33 -6.46 5.40 -4.51
C TRP A 33 -5.34 6.31 -5.00
N ASP A 34 -4.91 7.27 -4.19
CA ASP A 34 -3.78 8.13 -4.51
C ASP A 34 -2.49 7.34 -4.61
N LEU A 35 -2.25 6.42 -3.66
CA LEU A 35 -1.09 5.52 -3.73
C LEU A 35 -1.10 4.67 -5.01
N VAL A 36 -2.23 4.04 -5.35
CA VAL A 36 -2.37 3.25 -6.59
C VAL A 36 -2.08 4.11 -7.81
N THR A 37 -2.65 5.32 -7.87
CA THR A 37 -2.46 6.25 -8.99
C THR A 37 -0.98 6.63 -9.12
N GLN A 38 -0.31 6.88 -8.00
CA GLN A 38 1.07 7.31 -7.94
C GLN A 38 2.06 6.22 -8.39
N ILE A 39 1.82 4.95 -8.03
CA ILE A 39 2.81 3.89 -8.26
C ILE A 39 2.53 3.04 -9.51
N ARG A 40 1.31 3.09 -10.05
CA ARG A 40 0.87 2.21 -11.14
C ARG A 40 1.68 2.32 -12.44
N SER A 41 2.27 3.47 -12.75
CA SER A 41 3.07 3.67 -13.96
C SER A 41 4.44 2.99 -13.90
N ASP A 42 5.04 2.96 -12.71
CA ASP A 42 6.47 2.68 -12.56
C ASP A 42 6.77 1.43 -11.72
N HIS A 43 5.74 0.80 -11.15
CA HIS A 43 5.88 -0.30 -10.19
C HIS A 43 4.99 -1.49 -10.55
N MET A 44 5.45 -2.68 -10.13
CA MET A 44 4.60 -3.88 -10.14
C MET A 44 3.48 -3.72 -9.10
N PRO A 45 2.27 -4.22 -9.39
CA PRO A 45 1.19 -4.23 -8.40
C PRO A 45 1.58 -5.08 -7.18
N PRO A 46 0.96 -4.82 -6.02
CA PRO A 46 1.10 -5.69 -4.87
C PRO A 46 0.63 -7.11 -5.22
N THR A 47 1.30 -8.10 -4.65
CA THR A 47 0.96 -9.53 -4.77
C THR A 47 -0.26 -9.88 -3.91
N GLU A 48 -0.52 -9.10 -2.87
CA GLU A 48 -1.64 -9.25 -1.97
C GLU A 48 -2.15 -7.89 -1.51
N VAL A 49 -3.48 -7.71 -1.50
CA VAL A 49 -4.15 -6.60 -0.82
C VAL A 49 -5.10 -7.17 0.22
N GLY A 50 -5.02 -6.63 1.43
CA GLY A 50 -5.84 -7.08 2.55
C GLY A 50 -6.19 -5.94 3.50
N ARG A 51 -7.07 -6.23 4.45
CA ARG A 51 -7.36 -5.35 5.56
C ARG A 51 -6.22 -5.38 6.57
N GLY A 52 -5.87 -4.24 7.15
CA GLY A 52 -4.98 -4.21 8.30
C GLY A 52 -5.66 -4.64 9.61
N TYR A 53 -4.89 -4.63 10.70
CA TYR A 53 -5.42 -4.92 12.04
C TYR A 53 -6.30 -3.77 12.58
N ARG A 54 -6.03 -2.55 12.12
CA ARG A 54 -6.86 -1.36 12.25
C ARG A 54 -7.73 -1.20 10.99
N PRO A 55 -8.67 -0.24 10.90
CA PRO A 55 -9.48 -0.01 9.69
C PRO A 55 -8.64 0.66 8.58
N THR A 56 -7.56 -0.01 8.20
CA THR A 56 -6.50 0.34 7.26
C THR A 56 -6.50 -0.65 6.09
N ILE A 57 -5.81 -0.29 5.01
CA ILE A 57 -5.59 -1.17 3.85
C ILE A 57 -4.10 -1.51 3.78
N CYS A 58 -3.79 -2.80 3.68
CA CYS A 58 -2.44 -3.31 3.51
C CYS A 58 -2.20 -3.77 2.08
N MET A 59 -1.11 -3.33 1.49
CA MET A 59 -0.62 -3.77 0.18
C MET A 59 0.76 -4.41 0.36
N SER A 60 0.91 -5.65 -0.10
CA SER A 60 2.12 -6.45 0.13
C SER A 60 2.76 -6.89 -1.18
N TRP A 61 4.09 -6.92 -1.21
CA TRP A 61 4.95 -7.40 -2.30
C TRP A 61 5.83 -8.56 -1.83
N ASN A 62 5.38 -9.33 -0.84
CA ASN A 62 6.20 -10.34 -0.16
C ASN A 62 6.63 -11.49 -1.08
N GLU A 63 5.84 -11.82 -2.11
CA GLU A 63 6.22 -12.92 -3.03
C GLU A 63 7.27 -12.49 -4.06
N VAL A 64 7.39 -11.19 -4.32
CA VAL A 64 8.34 -10.62 -5.29
C VAL A 64 9.51 -9.91 -4.63
N SER A 65 9.47 -9.74 -3.30
CA SER A 65 10.53 -9.13 -2.51
C SER A 65 11.26 -10.15 -1.63
N PRO A 66 12.58 -10.36 -1.82
CA PRO A 66 13.34 -11.31 -1.00
C PRO A 66 13.42 -10.91 0.47
N LYS A 67 13.06 -9.66 0.79
CA LYS A 67 13.08 -9.10 2.15
C LYS A 67 11.70 -8.67 2.62
N GLY A 68 10.62 -9.09 1.95
CA GLY A 68 9.26 -8.68 2.25
C GLY A 68 9.02 -7.16 2.21
N PHE A 69 7.95 -6.72 1.59
CA PHE A 69 7.62 -5.30 1.62
C PHE A 69 6.12 -5.11 1.68
N GLN A 70 5.69 -4.23 2.56
CA GLN A 70 4.29 -3.91 2.76
C GLN A 70 4.13 -2.41 2.99
N ILE A 71 3.03 -1.87 2.48
CA ILE A 71 2.55 -0.54 2.80
C ILE A 71 1.20 -0.69 3.48
N GLU A 72 1.07 -0.13 4.68
CA GLU A 72 -0.21 0.04 5.35
C GLU A 72 -0.69 1.48 5.16
N VAL A 73 -1.90 1.62 4.65
CA VAL A 73 -2.54 2.89 4.32
C VAL A 73 -3.45 3.28 5.46
N HIS A 74 -3.16 4.44 6.05
CA HIS A 74 -3.96 5.10 7.08
C HIS A 74 -4.64 6.34 6.50
N GLU A 75 -5.47 7.01 7.31
CA GLU A 75 -6.16 8.23 6.89
C GLU A 75 -5.24 9.44 6.72
N ASP A 76 -4.11 9.47 7.43
CA ASP A 76 -3.21 10.63 7.53
C ASP A 76 -1.74 10.28 7.26
N LYS A 77 -1.46 9.01 6.95
CA LYS A 77 -0.11 8.53 6.66
C LYS A 77 -0.08 7.23 5.86
N TYR A 78 1.10 6.93 5.36
CA TYR A 78 1.51 5.59 4.95
C TYR A 78 2.56 5.07 5.92
N GLU A 79 2.43 3.80 6.31
CA GLU A 79 3.46 3.07 7.04
C GLU A 79 4.09 2.04 6.11
N PHE A 80 5.41 2.12 5.97
CA PHE A 80 6.20 1.23 5.12
C PHE A 80 6.90 0.21 6.00
N TYR A 81 6.72 -1.06 5.67
CA TYR A 81 7.30 -2.19 6.37
C TYR A 81 8.27 -2.94 5.47
N ARG A 82 9.44 -3.25 6.00
CA ARG A 82 10.39 -4.19 5.38
C ARG A 82 10.76 -5.29 6.36
N PHE A 83 10.69 -6.54 5.92
CA PHE A 83 10.75 -7.72 6.76
C PHE A 83 12.04 -8.54 6.56
N PHE A 84 12.97 -8.42 7.49
CA PHE A 84 14.20 -9.20 7.50
C PHE A 84 14.08 -10.38 8.47
N GLU A 85 14.99 -11.35 8.36
CA GLU A 85 15.12 -12.42 9.35
C GLU A 85 15.35 -11.83 10.75
N GLY A 86 14.31 -11.88 11.59
CA GLY A 86 14.34 -11.41 12.98
C GLY A 86 14.27 -9.89 13.16
N ARG A 87 14.02 -9.10 12.11
CA ARG A 87 13.93 -7.63 12.22
C ARG A 87 12.90 -7.05 11.25
N THR A 88 12.13 -6.07 11.73
CA THR A 88 11.27 -5.24 10.89
C THR A 88 11.80 -3.80 10.89
N GLU A 89 11.94 -3.22 9.70
CA GLU A 89 12.14 -1.77 9.56
C GLU A 89 10.80 -1.12 9.24
N ILE A 90 10.47 -0.05 9.97
CA ILE A 90 9.24 0.71 9.81
C ILE A 90 9.61 2.14 9.49
N ALA A 91 8.98 2.72 8.47
CA ALA A 91 9.07 4.13 8.18
C ALA A 91 7.66 4.69 7.99
N GLU A 92 7.45 5.93 8.44
CA GLU A 92 6.18 6.62 8.26
C GLU A 92 6.33 7.75 7.24
N LEU A 93 5.21 8.09 6.61
CA LEU A 93 5.07 9.27 5.78
C LEU A 93 3.71 9.86 6.04
N HIS A 94 3.66 11.08 6.58
CA HIS A 94 2.42 11.82 6.66
C HIS A 94 1.95 12.22 5.26
N HIS A 95 0.72 11.90 4.95
CA HIS A 95 0.10 12.19 3.66
C HIS A 95 -1.42 12.24 3.83
N ARG A 96 -2.04 13.20 3.16
CA ARG A 96 -3.50 13.24 2.99
C ARG A 96 -3.83 13.21 1.52
N ALA A 97 -4.94 12.58 1.19
CA ALA A 97 -5.37 12.46 -0.19
C ALA A 97 -5.47 13.83 -0.86
N GLY A 98 -4.91 13.92 -2.07
CA GLY A 98 -4.76 15.13 -2.85
C GLY A 98 -3.51 15.96 -2.56
N ASP A 99 -2.74 15.64 -1.51
CA ASP A 99 -1.42 16.24 -1.30
C ASP A 99 -0.41 15.73 -2.34
N ASP A 100 0.58 16.55 -2.67
CA ASP A 100 1.71 16.09 -3.48
C ASP A 100 2.51 15.02 -2.72
N PHE A 101 2.95 13.97 -3.43
CA PHE A 101 3.86 12.99 -2.86
C PHE A 101 5.26 13.61 -2.67
N PRO A 102 5.78 13.70 -1.43
CA PRO A 102 7.11 14.22 -1.20
C PRO A 102 8.16 13.39 -1.96
N PRO A 103 9.22 13.99 -2.52
CA PRO A 103 10.26 13.25 -3.26
C PRO A 103 10.90 12.09 -2.46
N GLU A 104 11.07 12.28 -1.15
CA GLU A 104 11.53 11.26 -0.19
C GLU A 104 10.62 10.01 -0.13
N THR A 105 9.37 10.12 -0.55
CA THR A 105 8.43 8.99 -0.70
C THR A 105 8.80 8.10 -1.87
N LEU A 106 9.17 8.73 -2.99
CA LEU A 106 9.59 8.02 -4.19
C LEU A 106 10.91 7.29 -3.94
N GLU A 107 11.77 7.79 -3.07
CA GLU A 107 12.99 7.08 -2.63
C GLU A 107 12.65 5.83 -1.79
N LYS A 108 11.66 5.93 -0.89
CA LYS A 108 11.15 4.79 -0.12
C LYS A 108 10.50 3.73 -1.01
N LEU A 109 9.82 4.16 -2.09
CA LEU A 109 9.21 3.30 -3.10
C LEU A 109 10.23 2.76 -4.13
N HIS A 110 11.32 3.48 -4.41
CA HIS A 110 12.40 3.04 -5.30
C HIS A 110 13.06 1.74 -4.84
N ILE A 111 12.94 1.42 -3.55
CA ILE A 111 13.30 0.11 -3.01
C ILE A 111 12.55 -1.02 -3.71
N ILE A 112 11.28 -0.83 -4.10
CA ILE A 112 10.50 -1.81 -4.85
C ILE A 112 11.09 -1.98 -6.27
N SER A 113 11.56 -0.91 -6.90
CA SER A 113 12.16 -0.95 -8.24
C SER A 113 13.55 -1.61 -8.29
N MET A 114 14.27 -1.68 -7.15
CA MET A 114 15.56 -2.37 -7.04
C MET A 114 15.42 -3.88 -6.74
N ILE A 115 14.20 -4.36 -6.56
CA ILE A 115 13.88 -5.72 -6.14
C ILE A 115 13.43 -6.62 -7.31
N VAL A 116 13.12 -6.03 -8.47
CA VAL A 116 12.86 -6.73 -9.75
C VAL A 116 14.09 -6.81 -10.64
#